data_AF-A0A2T5HIL8-F1
#
_entry.id   AF-A0A2T5HIL8-F1
#
_cell.length_a   1.000
_cell.length_b   1.000
_cell.length_c   1.000
_cell.angle_alpha   90.00
_cell.angle_beta   90.00
_cell.angle_gamma   90.00
#
_symmetry.space_group_name_H-M   'P 1'
#
loop_
_entity.id
_entity.type
_entity.pdbx_description
1 polymer ?
#
loop_
_entity_poly.entity_id
_entity_poly.type
_entity_poly.pdbx_seq_one_letter_code
_entity_poly.pdbx_strand_id
1 'polypeptide(L)' 'MMQTVSIPPNLAEISKGRDHIQTAEVARITNHKPQTVRKSYCMTGAYFGIRPLKLGNRLLWPVADIAKLLNGGVAQ' A
#
# COMPACT_ATOMS: atom_id res chain seq x y z
N MET A 1 19.51 2.36 7.69
CA MET A 1 19.38 3.74 7.18
C MET A 1 17.89 4.01 6.98
N MET A 2 17.34 4.92 7.79
CA MET A 2 15.93 5.28 7.85
C MET A 2 15.51 5.98 6.54
N GLN A 3 14.64 5.35 5.76
CA GLN A 3 14.08 5.96 4.56
C GLN A 3 13.09 7.05 5.01
N THR A 4 13.45 8.31 4.82
CA THR A 4 12.55 9.46 4.95
C THR A 4 11.57 9.44 3.79
N VAL A 5 10.63 8.50 3.83
CA VAL A 5 9.57 8.45 2.83
C VAL A 5 8.67 9.64 3.10
N SER A 6 8.55 10.54 2.12
CA SER A 6 7.59 11.64 2.15
C SER A 6 6.19 11.04 2.13
N ILE A 7 5.62 10.82 3.32
CA ILE A 7 4.28 10.28 3.51
C ILE A 7 3.31 11.41 3.16
N PRO A 8 2.53 11.32 2.08
CA PRO A 8 1.53 12.34 1.80
C PRO A 8 0.53 12.41 2.97
N PRO A 9 0.07 13.61 3.37
CA PRO A 9 -0.76 13.79 4.57
C PRO A 9 -2.03 12.92 4.53
N ASN A 10 -2.61 12.73 3.34
CA ASN A 10 -3.78 11.89 3.12
C ASN A 10 -3.55 10.42 3.51
N LEU A 11 -2.33 9.91 3.29
CA LEU A 11 -1.93 8.57 3.70
C LEU A 11 -1.73 8.50 5.22
N ALA A 12 -1.07 9.51 5.81
CA ALA A 12 -0.84 9.57 7.25
C ALA A 12 -2.15 9.59 8.06
N GLU A 13 -3.14 10.35 7.57
CA GLU A 13 -4.45 10.48 8.20
C GLU A 13 -5.25 9.17 8.16
N ILE A 14 -5.17 8.45 7.03
CA ILE A 14 -5.78 7.12 6.87
C ILE A 14 -5.06 6.06 7.72
N SER A 15 -3.73 6.16 7.83
CA SER A 15 -2.91 5.23 8.59
C SER A 15 -3.13 5.37 10.10
N LYS A 16 -3.52 6.56 10.59
CA LYS A 16 -3.67 6.87 12.04
C LYS A 16 -2.50 6.36 12.89
N GLY A 17 -1.27 6.41 12.36
CA GLY A 17 -0.07 5.90 13.05
C GLY A 17 0.14 4.38 13.00
N ARG A 18 -0.58 3.65 12.12
CA ARG A 18 -0.32 2.23 11.84
C ARG A 18 0.70 2.08 10.71
N ASP A 19 1.69 1.21 10.90
CA ASP A 19 2.69 0.89 9.88
C ASP A 19 2.13 0.08 8.69
N HIS A 20 0.93 -0.47 8.86
CA HIS A 20 0.26 -1.33 7.87
C HIS A 20 -1.19 -0.93 7.64
N ILE A 21 -1.60 -0.86 6.37
CA ILE A 21 -2.97 -0.55 5.95
C ILE A 21 -3.60 -1.68 5.14
N GLN A 22 -4.93 -1.73 5.09
CA GLN A 22 -5.65 -2.77 4.35
C GLN A 22 -5.83 -2.40 2.88
N THR A 23 -6.08 -3.40 2.03
CA THR A 23 -6.36 -3.21 0.59
C THR A 23 -7.42 -2.15 0.30
N ALA A 24 -8.44 -2.00 1.15
CA ALA A 24 -9.48 -1.00 0.99
C ALA A 24 -8.95 0.43 1.12
N GLU A 25 -8.02 0.67 2.05
CA GLU A 25 -7.39 1.96 2.24
C GLU A 25 -6.44 2.26 1.07
N VAL A 26 -5.61 1.30 0.67
CA VAL A 26 -4.76 1.43 -0.53
C VAL A 26 -5.59 1.83 -1.74
N ALA A 27 -6.72 1.15 -1.95
CA ALA A 27 -7.62 1.42 -3.05
C ALA A 27 -8.17 2.85 -3.02
N ARG A 28 -8.52 3.39 -1.83
CA ARG A 28 -8.94 4.78 -1.67
C ARG A 28 -7.84 5.77 -2.05
N ILE A 29 -6.60 5.49 -1.64
CA ILE A 29 -5.47 6.39 -1.86
C ILE A 29 -5.07 6.43 -3.34
N THR A 30 -5.02 5.26 -3.99
CA THR A 30 -4.70 5.16 -5.41
C THR A 30 -5.92 5.48 -6.30
N ASN A 31 -7.09 5.78 -5.71
CA ASN A 31 -8.36 5.98 -6.40
C ASN A 31 -8.76 4.81 -7.32
N HIS A 32 -8.46 3.58 -6.88
CA HIS A 32 -8.86 2.34 -7.55
C HIS A 32 -9.98 1.64 -6.77
N LYS A 33 -10.66 0.69 -7.42
CA LYS A 33 -11.53 -0.24 -6.71
C LYS A 33 -10.69 -1.26 -5.92
N PRO A 34 -11.09 -1.67 -4.71
CA PRO A 34 -10.37 -2.71 -3.95
C PRO A 34 -10.29 -4.04 -4.71
N GLN A 35 -11.26 -4.29 -5.59
CA GLN A 35 -11.27 -5.44 -6.48
C GLN A 35 -10.15 -5.39 -7.54
N THR A 36 -9.80 -4.20 -8.04
CA THR A 36 -8.66 -4.00 -8.95
C THR A 36 -7.35 -4.31 -8.27
N VAL A 37 -7.17 -3.82 -7.03
CA VAL A 37 -5.95 -4.10 -6.24
C VAL A 37 -5.81 -5.60 -5.98
N ARG A 38 -6.90 -6.29 -5.61
CA ARG A 38 -6.91 -7.75 -5.45
C ARG A 38 -6.60 -8.48 -6.76
N LYS A 39 -7.17 -8.02 -7.89
CA LYS A 39 -6.95 -8.63 -9.21
C LYS A 39 -5.50 -8.48 -9.68
N SER A 40 -4.92 -7.29 -9.52
CA SER A 40 -3.52 -7.03 -9.83
C SER A 40 -2.58 -7.86 -8.93
N TYR A 41 -2.87 -7.97 -7.64
CA TYR A 41 -2.14 -8.86 -6.74
C TYR A 41 -2.24 -10.33 -7.17
N CYS A 42 -3.42 -10.80 -7.60
CA CYS A 42 -3.59 -12.18 -8.06
C CYS A 42 -2.85 -12.48 -9.38
N MET A 43 -2.79 -11.50 -10.29
CA MET A 43 -2.12 -11.67 -11.59
C MET A 43 -0.60 -11.53 -11.50
N THR A 44 -0.11 -10.60 -10.69
CA THR A 44 1.32 -10.23 -10.65
C THR A 44 2.03 -10.79 -9.42
N GLY A 45 1.30 -11.29 -8.42
CA GLY A 45 1.84 -11.75 -7.13
C GLY A 45 2.33 -10.61 -6.22
N ALA A 46 2.34 -9.38 -6.74
CA ALA A 46 2.67 -8.13 -6.06
C ALA A 46 1.79 -7.02 -6.64
N TYR A 47 1.43 -6.03 -5.82
CA TYR A 47 0.78 -4.83 -6.33
C TYR A 47 1.85 -3.74 -6.45
N PHE A 48 2.22 -3.38 -7.68
CA PHE A 48 3.29 -2.41 -7.95
C PHE A 48 4.62 -2.72 -7.23
N GLY A 49 4.95 -4.00 -7.07
CA GLY A 49 6.17 -4.46 -6.37
C GLY A 49 6.02 -4.60 -4.85
N ILE A 50 4.91 -4.13 -4.27
CA ILE A 50 4.64 -4.26 -2.84
C ILE A 50 4.16 -5.68 -2.54
N ARG A 51 4.84 -6.35 -1.60
CA ARG A 51 4.43 -7.66 -1.08
C ARG A 51 3.58 -7.46 0.18
N PRO A 52 2.28 -7.82 0.14
CA PRO A 52 1.45 -7.72 1.32
C PRO A 52 1.85 -8.76 2.36
N LEU A 53 1.86 -8.35 3.63
CA LEU A 53 1.96 -9.24 4.77
C LEU A 53 0.61 -9.91 4.98
N LYS A 54 0.59 -11.25 4.88
CA LYS A 54 -0.62 -12.03 5.10
C LYS A 54 -0.83 -12.21 6.61
N LEU A 55 -1.79 -11.50 7.17
CA LEU A 55 -2.20 -11.67 8.57
C LEU A 55 -3.60 -12.31 8.61
N GLY A 56 -3.63 -13.64 8.70
CA GLY A 56 -4.87 -14.43 8.65
C GLY A 56 -5.60 -14.23 7.33
N ASN A 57 -6.82 -13.68 7.40
CA ASN A 57 -7.68 -13.41 6.23
C ASN A 57 -7.54 -11.96 5.69
N ARG A 58 -6.52 -11.21 6.14
CA ARG A 58 -6.28 -9.82 5.73
C ARG A 58 -4.91 -9.69 5.06
N LEU A 59 -4.89 -8.90 3.99
CA LEU A 59 -3.67 -8.45 3.32
C LEU A 59 -3.30 -7.09 3.92
N LEU A 60 -2.19 -7.06 4.64
CA LEU A 60 -1.61 -5.87 5.22
C LEU A 60 -0.56 -5.32 4.26
N TRP A 61 -0.72 -4.06 3.89
CA TRP A 61 0.18 -3.35 2.99
C TRP A 61 1.01 -2.38 3.80
N PRO A 62 2.35 -2.43 3.69
CA PRO A 62 3.22 -1.48 4.36
C PRO A 62 2.98 -0.07 3.82
N VAL A 63 2.77 0.88 4.73
CA VAL A 63 2.52 2.29 4.38
C VAL A 63 3.72 2.91 3.68
N ALA A 64 4.94 2.52 4.09
CA ALA A 64 6.18 3.01 3.50
C ALA A 64 6.29 2.73 1.99
N ASP A 65 5.92 1.53 1.54
CA ASP A 65 6.00 1.19 0.12
C ASP A 65 4.88 1.81 -0.70
N ILE A 66 3.72 2.05 -0.09
CA ILE A 66 2.64 2.81 -0.73
C ILE A 66 3.02 4.28 -0.88
N ALA A 67 3.67 4.86 0.12
CA ALA A 67 4.20 6.22 0.04
C ALA A 67 5.31 6.33 -1.03
N LYS A 68 6.16 5.31 -1.21
CA LYS A 68 7.09 5.24 -2.34
C LYS A 68 6.36 5.17 -3.69
N LEU A 69 5.32 4.34 -3.77
CA LEU A 69 4.49 4.22 -4.97
C LEU A 69 3.87 5.55 -5.39
N LEU A 70 3.34 6.30 -4.42
CA LEU A 70 2.73 7.61 -4.66
C LEU A 70 3.74 8.68 -5.07
N ASN A 71 4.99 8.59 -4.60
CA ASN A 71 6.07 9.47 -5.03
C ASN A 71 6.62 9.13 -6.44
N GLY A 72 5.98 8.22 -7.18
CA GLY A 72 6.37 7.85 -8.54
C GLY A 72 7.47 6.79 -8.61
N GLY A 73 7.85 6.20 -7.48
CA GLY A 73 8.78 5.08 -7.43
C GLY A 73 8.04 3.75 -7.51
N VAL A 74 8.47 2.84 -8.40
CA VAL A 74 8.11 1.41 -8.25
C VAL A 74 8.70 0.90 -6.95
N ALA A 75 7.90 0.26 -6.09
CA ALA A 75 8.42 -0.38 -4.89
C ALA A 75 9.31 -1.55 -5.31
N GLN A 76 10.60 -1.49 -4.99
CA GLN A 76 11.58 -2.54 -5.29
C GLN A 76 11.63 -3.60 -4.19
#